data_AF-A0A8J6UV79-F1
#
_entry.id   AF-A0A8J6UV79-F1
#
_cell.length_a   1.000
_cell.length_b   1.000
_cell.length_c   1.000
_cell.angle_alpha   90.00
_cell.angle_beta   90.00
_cell.angle_gamma   90.00
#
_symmetry.space_group_name_H-M   'P 1'
#
loop_
_entity.id
_entity.type
_entity.pdbx_description
1 polymer ?
#
loop_
_entity_poly.entity_id
_entity_poly.type
_entity_poly.pdbx_seq_one_letter_code
_entity_poly.pdbx_strand_id
1 'polypeptide(L)'
;MPLPVIINGLVCVAGTILGALLAVASVISIANMKVPWVDLLLVAALLVPVMFTVSGIGVGIAYGRTPPGVVYGLIALPWLYGTGFVLLMLRSFEG
;
A
#
# COMPACT_ATOMS: atom_id res chain seq x y z
N MET A 1 10.05 -12.75 18.90
CA MET A 1 9.37 -11.52 18.45
C MET A 1 7.93 -11.55 18.96
N PRO A 2 7.35 -10.41 19.31
CA PRO A 2 5.95 -10.32 19.74
C PRO A 2 5.01 -10.78 18.62
N LEU A 3 3.88 -11.39 18.99
CA LEU A 3 2.91 -11.91 18.02
C LEU A 3 2.40 -10.86 17.00
N PRO A 4 2.10 -9.60 17.39
CA PRO A 4 1.64 -8.58 16.44
C PRO A 4 2.64 -8.23 15.33
N VAL A 5 3.94 -8.26 15.60
CA VAL A 5 4.97 -7.95 14.60
C VAL A 5 5.09 -9.08 13.59
N ILE A 6 4.96 -10.33 14.03
CA ILE A 6 5.00 -11.50 13.15
C ILE A 6 3.78 -11.47 12.21
N ILE A 7 2.59 -11.21 12.75
CA ILE A 7 1.37 -11.07 11.95
C ILE A 7 1.52 -9.94 10.94
N ASN A 8 1.99 -8.76 11.37
CA ASN A 8 2.23 -7.65 10.45
C ASN A 8 3.24 -8.01 9.35
N GLY A 9 4.31 -8.72 9.69
CA GLY A 9 5.29 -9.19 8.72
C GLY A 9 4.67 -10.12 7.66
N LEU A 10 3.89 -11.12 8.08
CA LEU A 10 3.18 -12.02 7.15
C LEU A 10 2.19 -11.28 6.25
N VAL A 11 1.41 -10.37 6.85
CA VAL A 11 0.46 -9.51 6.13
C VAL A 11 1.17 -8.62 5.12
N CYS A 12 2.33 -8.05 5.48
CA CYS A 12 3.10 -7.22 4.57
C CYS A 12 3.72 -8.02 3.42
N VAL A 13 4.21 -9.24 3.68
CA VAL A 13 4.70 -10.12 2.60
C VAL A 13 3.56 -10.48 1.63
N ALA A 14 2.42 -10.94 2.16
CA ALA A 14 1.26 -11.25 1.33
C ALA A 14 0.74 -10.00 0.60
N GLY A 15 0.66 -8.86 1.29
CA GLY A 15 0.21 -7.58 0.76
C GLY A 15 1.13 -7.00 -0.31
N THR A 16 2.44 -7.16 -0.19
CA THR A 16 3.40 -6.77 -1.25
C THR A 16 3.20 -7.64 -2.50
N ILE A 17 3.02 -8.96 -2.36
CA ILE A 17 2.80 -9.86 -3.50
C ILE A 17 1.48 -9.54 -4.18
N LEU A 18 0.38 -9.50 -3.41
CA LEU A 18 -0.95 -9.18 -3.93
C LEU A 18 -0.99 -7.75 -4.50
N GLY A 19 -0.36 -6.80 -3.83
CA GLY A 19 -0.24 -5.41 -4.27
C GLY A 19 0.53 -5.28 -5.58
N ALA A 20 1.60 -6.05 -5.78
CA ALA A 20 2.34 -6.08 -7.04
C ALA A 20 1.50 -6.65 -8.19
N LEU A 21 0.76 -7.74 -7.95
CA LEU A 21 -0.17 -8.31 -8.93
C LEU A 21 -1.28 -7.32 -9.29
N LEU A 22 -1.85 -6.66 -8.28
CA LEU A 22 -2.87 -5.62 -8.47
C LEU A 22 -2.31 -4.40 -9.20
N ALA A 23 -1.07 -3.98 -8.91
CA ALA A 23 -0.43 -2.88 -9.61
C ALA A 23 -0.28 -3.20 -11.10
N VAL A 24 0.17 -4.41 -11.46
CA VAL A 24 0.25 -4.86 -12.87
C VAL A 24 -1.12 -4.85 -13.53
N ALA A 25 -2.16 -5.38 -12.88
CA ALA A 25 -3.52 -5.34 -13.41
C ALA A 25 -4.06 -3.91 -13.55
N SER A 26 -3.73 -3.04 -12.58
CA SER A 26 -4.13 -1.64 -12.57
C SER A 26 -3.45 -0.84 -13.68
N VAL A 27 -2.19 -1.12 -13.99
CA VAL A 27 -1.47 -0.48 -15.12
C VAL A 27 -2.21 -0.71 -16.43
N ILE A 28 -2.68 -1.94 -16.69
CA ILE A 28 -3.44 -2.27 -17.90
C ILE A 28 -4.78 -1.50 -17.92
N SER A 29 -5.47 -1.43 -16.78
CA SER A 29 -6.73 -0.68 -16.67
C SER A 29 -6.52 0.82 -16.88
N ILE A 30 -5.52 1.40 -16.22
CA ILE A 30 -5.19 2.83 -16.26
C ILE A 30 -4.72 3.26 -17.66
N ALA A 31 -3.97 2.41 -18.38
CA ALA A 31 -3.56 2.69 -19.75
C ALA A 31 -4.74 2.87 -20.73
N ASN A 32 -5.92 2.34 -20.39
CA ASN A 32 -7.13 2.51 -21.19
C ASN A 32 -8.02 3.66 -20.71
N MET A 33 -7.69 4.30 -19.59
CA MET A 33 -8.43 5.46 -19.07
C MET A 33 -8.02 6.74 -19.79
N LYS A 34 -8.99 7.61 -20.08
CA LYS A 34 -8.76 8.94 -20.68
C LYS A 34 -8.91 10.06 -19.65
N VAL A 35 -8.26 9.93 -18.49
CA VAL A 35 -8.24 10.98 -17.45
C VAL A 35 -6.95 11.79 -17.48
N PRO A 36 -6.98 13.10 -17.17
CA PRO A 36 -5.80 13.97 -17.23
C PRO A 36 -4.71 13.63 -16.20
N TRP A 37 -5.02 12.78 -15.21
CA TRP A 37 -4.11 12.38 -14.13
C TRP A 37 -3.70 10.89 -14.19
N VAL A 38 -3.76 10.26 -15.37
CA VAL A 38 -3.34 8.86 -15.61
C VAL A 38 -1.96 8.56 -15.03
N ASP A 39 -0.97 9.42 -15.24
CA ASP A 39 0.40 9.22 -14.74
C ASP A 39 0.46 9.18 -13.21
N LEU A 40 -0.38 9.99 -12.54
CA LEU A 40 -0.47 10.00 -11.09
C LEU A 40 -1.10 8.70 -10.57
N LEU A 41 -2.12 8.16 -11.26
CA LEU A 41 -2.71 6.87 -10.92
C LEU A 41 -1.73 5.71 -11.11
N LEU A 42 -0.89 5.75 -12.16
CA LEU A 42 0.15 4.75 -12.39
C LEU A 42 1.17 4.72 -11.26
N VAL A 43 1.69 5.91 -10.90
CA VAL A 43 2.61 6.03 -9.76
C VAL A 43 1.92 5.58 -8.48
N ALA A 44 0.65 5.96 -8.28
CA ALA A 44 -0.08 5.59 -7.09
C ALA A 44 -0.26 4.08 -6.96
N ALA A 45 -0.56 3.38 -8.06
CA ALA A 45 -0.68 1.92 -8.12
C ALA A 45 0.65 1.22 -7.79
N LEU A 46 1.76 1.70 -8.36
CA LEU A 46 3.09 1.14 -8.13
C LEU A 46 3.58 1.32 -6.69
N LEU A 47 3.11 2.37 -6.00
CA LEU A 47 3.45 2.61 -4.61
C LEU A 47 2.70 1.71 -3.63
N VAL A 48 1.59 1.07 -4.01
CA VAL A 48 0.85 0.14 -3.13
C VAL A 48 1.76 -0.96 -2.55
N PRO A 49 2.50 -1.76 -3.36
CA PRO A 49 3.42 -2.76 -2.82
C PRO A 49 4.59 -2.15 -2.03
N VAL A 50 5.01 -0.94 -2.37
CA VAL A 50 6.08 -0.22 -1.64
C VAL A 50 5.61 0.08 -0.22
N MET A 51 4.36 0.52 -0.04
CA MET A 51 3.81 0.83 1.28
C MET A 51 3.72 -0.41 2.19
N PHE A 52 3.37 -1.57 1.66
CA PHE A 52 3.42 -2.84 2.42
C PHE A 52 4.85 -3.20 2.82
N THR A 53 5.81 -3.00 1.92
CA THR A 53 7.23 -3.28 2.20
C THR A 53 7.80 -2.33 3.27
N VAL A 54 7.52 -1.03 3.16
CA VAL A 54 7.92 -0.02 4.14
C VAL A 54 7.29 -0.29 5.50
N SER A 55 6.01 -0.70 5.53
CA SER A 55 5.34 -1.10 6.77
C SER A 55 6.01 -2.31 7.41
N GLY A 56 6.24 -3.39 6.66
CA GLY A 56 6.84 -4.62 7.18
C GLY A 56 8.23 -4.39 7.77
N ILE A 57 9.11 -3.73 7.01
CA ILE A 57 10.47 -3.41 7.46
C ILE A 57 10.43 -2.39 8.61
N GLY A 58 9.64 -1.32 8.44
CA GLY A 58 9.52 -0.24 9.41
C GLY A 58 9.04 -0.73 10.78
N VAL A 59 8.01 -1.58 10.83
CA VAL A 59 7.52 -2.17 12.07
C VAL A 59 8.57 -3.08 12.70
N GLY A 60 9.29 -3.88 11.90
CA GLY A 60 10.39 -4.73 12.39
C GLY A 60 11.52 -3.94 13.06
N ILE A 61 11.83 -2.75 12.55
CA ILE A 61 12.87 -1.87 13.11
C ILE A 61 12.34 -1.06 14.31
N ALA A 62 11.15 -0.47 14.17
CA ALA A 62 10.58 0.48 15.12
C ALA A 62 10.07 -0.19 16.41
N TYR A 63 9.70 -1.48 16.34
CA TYR A 63 9.17 -2.21 17.48
C TYR A 63 10.19 -2.29 18.62
N GLY A 64 9.79 -1.85 19.82
CA GLY A 64 10.64 -1.81 21.00
C GLY A 64 11.68 -0.67 21.03
N ARG A 65 11.73 0.17 19.99
CA ARG A 65 12.64 1.34 19.90
C ARG A 65 11.93 2.69 19.85
N THR A 66 10.62 2.67 19.61
CA THR A 66 9.82 3.88 19.38
C THR A 66 8.50 3.83 20.15
N PRO A 67 7.82 4.97 20.35
CA PRO A 67 6.51 5.00 20.97
C PRO A 67 5.48 4.16 20.19
N PRO A 68 4.49 3.55 20.87
CA PRO A 68 3.48 2.70 20.22
C PRO A 68 2.76 3.36 19.05
N GLY A 69 2.53 4.68 19.10
CA GLY A 69 1.89 5.44 18.04
C GLY A 69 2.60 5.34 16.68
N VAL A 70 3.94 5.31 16.68
CA VAL A 70 4.73 5.16 15.44
C VAL A 70 4.53 3.77 14.83
N VAL A 71 4.54 2.74 15.67
CA VAL A 71 4.31 1.35 15.25
C VAL A 71 2.90 1.19 14.68
N TYR A 72 1.87 1.74 15.34
CA TYR A 72 0.50 1.71 14.82
C TYR A 72 0.35 2.47 13.51
N GLY A 73 1.00 3.63 13.38
CA GLY A 73 1.03 4.38 12.13
C GLY A 73 1.63 3.57 10.98
N LEU A 74 2.76 2.90 11.21
CA LEU A 74 3.39 2.04 10.20
C LEU A 74 2.52 0.84 9.82
N ILE A 75 1.82 0.22 10.77
CA ILE A 75 0.88 -0.88 10.49
C ILE A 75 -0.30 -0.38 9.63
N ALA A 76 -0.84 0.81 9.92
CA ALA A 76 -1.99 1.38 9.22
C ALA A 76 -1.64 1.94 7.82
N LEU A 77 -0.40 2.35 7.62
CA LEU A 77 0.10 3.03 6.42
C LEU A 77 -0.30 2.36 5.09
N PRO A 78 -0.07 1.05 4.84
CA PRO A 78 -0.44 0.42 3.57
C PRO A 78 -1.95 0.37 3.35
N TRP A 79 -2.73 0.26 4.42
CA TRP A 79 -4.19 0.24 4.34
C TRP A 79 -4.75 1.61 4.01
N LEU A 80 -4.29 2.66 4.72
CA LEU A 80 -4.68 4.04 4.44
C LEU A 80 -4.32 4.44 3.01
N TYR A 81 -3.12 4.07 2.57
CA TYR A 81 -2.68 4.32 1.21
C TYR A 81 -3.50 3.54 0.18
N GLY A 82 -3.70 2.24 0.39
CA GLY A 82 -4.48 1.38 -0.50
C GLY A 82 -5.94 1.83 -0.64
N THR A 83 -6.59 2.19 0.47
CA THR A 83 -7.95 2.75 0.44
C THR A 83 -7.99 4.07 -0.32
N GLY A 84 -7.03 4.97 -0.09
CA GLY A 84 -6.93 6.22 -0.85
C GLY A 84 -6.76 5.99 -2.36
N PHE A 85 -5.91 5.04 -2.74
CA PHE A 85 -5.71 4.63 -4.13
C PHE A 85 -7.01 4.12 -4.77
N VAL A 86 -7.74 3.23 -4.09
CA VAL A 86 -9.02 2.70 -4.59
C VAL A 86 -10.03 3.83 -4.79
N LEU A 87 -10.15 4.78 -3.86
CA LEU A 87 -11.05 5.92 -4.00
C LEU A 87 -10.68 6.82 -5.18
N LEU A 88 -9.39 7.06 -5.40
CA LEU A 88 -8.91 7.82 -6.58
C LEU A 88 -9.22 7.09 -7.89
N MET A 89 -9.09 5.76 -7.90
CA MET A 89 -9.44 4.94 -9.06
C MET A 89 -10.94 5.00 -9.36
N LEU A 90 -11.80 4.86 -8.34
CA LEU A 90 -13.26 4.94 -8.48
C LEU A 90 -13.71 6.28 -9.04
N ARG A 91 -13.17 7.38 -8.51
CA ARG A 91 -13.46 8.74 -9.02
C ARG A 91 -13.07 8.93 -10.48
N SER A 92 -12.07 8.17 -10.95
CA SER A 92 -11.61 8.24 -12.34
C SER A 92 -12.54 7.50 -13.32
N PHE A 93 -13.46 6.67 -12.83
CA PHE A 93 -14.52 6.05 -13.62
C PHE A 93 -15.81 6.89 -13.67
N GLU A 94 -15.95 7.88 -12.79
CA GLU A 94 -17.12 8.77 -12.73
C GLU A 94 -17.00 9.99 -13.68
N GLY A 95 -15.86 10.16 -14.34
CA GLY A 95 -15.60 11.20 -15.34
C GLY A 95 -15.72 10.67 -16.77
#